data_AF-A0A420DH40-F1
#
_entry.id   AF-A0A420DH40-F1
#
_cell.length_a   1.000
_cell.length_b   1.000
_cell.length_c   1.000
_cell.angle_alpha   90.00
_cell.angle_beta   90.00
_cell.angle_gamma   90.00
#
_symmetry.space_group_name_H-M   'P 1'
#
loop_
_entity.id
_entity.type
_entity.pdbx_description
1 polymer ?
#
loop_
_entity_poly.entity_id
_entity_poly.type
_entity_poly.pdbx_seq_one_letter_code
_entity_poly.pdbx_strand_id
1 'polypeptide(L)'
;MTKPQTFVLEHEPRKDLPEDLFTFLNDNKDHSVEIDLSGVKALSGRHIELLLSASQSWRAAGLPLVLVRADKTLIERLCAFGMPANLFSEGN
;
A
#
# COMPACT_ATOMS: atom_id res chain seq x y z
N MET A 1 12.92 0.26 17.35
CA MET A 1 12.14 0.40 16.11
C MET A 1 10.68 0.62 16.52
N THR A 2 10.06 1.69 16.06
CA THR A 2 8.63 1.95 16.26
C THR A 2 7.82 0.92 15.47
N LYS A 3 6.68 0.49 16.01
CA LYS A 3 5.79 -0.46 15.34
C LYS A 3 5.21 0.20 14.06
N PRO A 4 5.08 -0.53 12.93
CA PRO A 4 4.44 0.01 11.75
C PRO A 4 2.99 0.43 12.02
N GLN A 5 2.57 1.51 11.37
CA GLN A 5 1.16 1.92 11.36
C GLN A 5 0.44 1.16 10.26
N THR A 6 -0.66 0.50 10.60
CA THR A 6 -1.37 -0.39 9.67
C THR A 6 -2.67 0.24 9.20
N PHE A 7 -2.89 0.24 7.88
CA PHE A 7 -4.16 0.63 7.26
C PHE A 7 -4.78 -0.58 6.57
N VAL A 8 -6.06 -0.85 6.83
CA VAL A 8 -6.79 -1.94 6.17
C VAL A 8 -7.52 -1.38 4.96
N LEU A 9 -7.17 -1.85 3.76
CA LEU A 9 -7.87 -1.45 2.55
C LEU A 9 -9.07 -2.37 2.33
N GLU A 10 -10.27 -1.80 2.27
CA GLU A 10 -11.51 -2.56 2.21
C GLU A 10 -11.73 -3.28 0.86
N HIS A 11 -12.55 -4.34 0.86
CA HIS A 11 -12.80 -5.25 -0.28
C HIS A 11 -13.28 -4.56 -1.55
N GLU A 12 -13.94 -3.43 -1.37
CA GLU A 12 -14.48 -2.60 -2.42
C GLU A 12 -14.03 -1.17 -2.13
N PRO A 13 -12.84 -0.75 -2.60
CA PRO A 13 -12.50 0.66 -2.63
C PRO A 13 -13.44 1.32 -3.66
N ARG A 14 -14.70 1.51 -3.26
CA ARG A 14 -15.88 1.70 -4.11
C ARG A 14 -15.99 3.13 -4.64
N LYS A 15 -14.93 3.90 -4.57
CA LYS A 15 -14.85 5.26 -5.06
C LYS A 15 -13.49 5.44 -5.69
N ASP A 16 -13.44 6.05 -6.86
CA ASP A 16 -12.22 6.46 -7.56
C ASP A 16 -11.33 7.43 -6.74
N LEU A 17 -11.74 7.74 -5.51
CA LEU A 17 -11.12 8.64 -4.55
C LEU A 17 -10.64 7.86 -3.31
N PRO A 18 -9.34 7.54 -3.25
CA PRO A 18 -8.70 6.94 -2.08
C PRO A 18 -8.46 7.97 -0.95
N GLU A 19 -9.47 8.75 -0.56
CA GLU A 19 -9.33 9.83 0.43
C GLU A 19 -8.82 9.34 1.78
N ASP A 20 -9.34 8.20 2.26
CA ASP A 20 -8.92 7.61 3.54
C ASP A 20 -7.47 7.13 3.49
N LEU A 21 -7.07 6.49 2.38
CA LEU A 21 -5.69 6.07 2.15
C LEU A 21 -4.77 7.29 2.04
N PHE A 22 -5.17 8.33 1.31
CA PHE A 22 -4.39 9.56 1.20
C PHE A 22 -4.19 10.23 2.56
N THR A 23 -5.26 10.38 3.33
CA THR A 23 -5.23 10.96 4.68
C THR A 23 -4.30 10.16 5.58
N PHE A 24 -4.48 8.84 5.61
CA PHE A 24 -3.63 7.96 6.39
C PHE A 24 -2.15 8.05 6.01
N LEU A 25 -1.82 8.04 4.70
CA LEU A 25 -0.44 8.15 4.25
C LEU A 25 0.15 9.51 4.66
N ASN A 26 -0.60 10.60 4.48
CA ASN A 26 -0.14 11.95 4.83
C ASN A 26 0.11 12.11 6.35
N ASP A 27 -0.77 11.55 7.18
CA ASP A 27 -0.64 11.59 8.64
C ASP A 27 0.52 10.73 9.16
N ASN A 28 0.97 9.75 8.37
CA ASN A 28 2.01 8.79 8.75
C ASN A 28 3.30 8.91 7.93
N LYS A 29 3.55 10.06 7.30
CA LYS A 29 4.74 10.31 6.45
C LYS A 29 6.09 10.11 7.14
N ASP A 30 6.11 10.17 8.47
CA ASP A 30 7.31 10.02 9.31
C ASP A 30 7.38 8.65 10.02
N HIS A 31 6.53 7.70 9.62
CA HIS A 31 6.44 6.36 10.21
C HIS A 31 6.58 5.25 9.15
N SER A 32 7.01 4.06 9.58
CA SER A 32 6.85 2.86 8.76
C SER A 32 5.38 2.48 8.66
N VAL A 33 4.95 2.03 7.50
CA VAL A 33 3.54 1.80 7.19
C VAL A 33 3.32 0.41 6.58
N GLU A 34 2.27 -0.24 7.02
CA GLU A 34 1.73 -1.46 6.44
C GLU A 34 0.33 -1.21 5.85
N ILE A 35 0.11 -1.64 4.62
CA ILE A 35 -1.22 -1.62 4.00
C ILE A 35 -1.71 -3.06 3.85
N ASP A 36 -2.80 -3.37 4.52
CA ASP A 36 -3.42 -4.68 4.51
C ASP A 36 -4.30 -4.91 3.28
N LEU A 37 -3.81 -5.83 2.45
CA LEU A 37 -4.30 -6.52 1.26
C LEU A 37 -5.53 -7.41 1.41
N SER A 38 -5.84 -7.87 2.64
CA SER A 38 -6.60 -9.13 2.85
C SER A 38 -8.01 -9.15 2.27
N GLY A 39 -8.64 -7.99 2.13
CA GLY A 39 -9.94 -7.85 1.47
C GLY A 39 -9.84 -7.56 -0.03
N VAL A 40 -8.72 -7.14 -0.57
CA VAL A 40 -8.71 -6.44 -1.86
C VAL A 40 -8.62 -7.40 -3.05
N LYS A 41 -9.50 -7.24 -4.05
CA LYS A 41 -9.43 -7.97 -5.33
C LYS A 41 -8.80 -7.16 -6.47
N ALA A 42 -8.87 -5.85 -6.38
CA ALA A 42 -8.33 -4.94 -7.38
C ALA A 42 -8.09 -3.55 -6.75
N LEU A 43 -7.08 -2.85 -7.26
CA LEU A 43 -6.83 -1.44 -6.98
C LEU A 43 -7.14 -0.62 -8.23
N SER A 44 -7.70 0.58 -8.05
CA SER A 44 -7.79 1.54 -9.16
C SER A 44 -6.42 2.15 -9.46
N GLY A 45 -6.24 2.74 -10.64
CA GLY A 45 -5.00 3.42 -11.01
C GLY A 45 -4.58 4.48 -9.98
N ARG A 46 -5.55 5.22 -9.42
CA ARG A 46 -5.32 6.23 -8.39
C ARG A 46 -4.73 5.65 -7.09
N HIS A 47 -5.17 4.46 -6.68
CA HIS A 47 -4.59 3.78 -5.51
C HIS A 47 -3.14 3.38 -5.78
N ILE A 48 -2.86 2.85 -6.97
CA ILE A 48 -1.52 2.44 -7.38
C ILE A 48 -0.58 3.66 -7.41
N GLU A 49 -1.02 4.77 -8.01
CA GLU A 49 -0.27 6.03 -8.06
C GLU A 49 0.09 6.55 -6.66
N LEU A 50 -0.86 6.54 -5.72
CA LEU A 50 -0.60 6.97 -4.34
C LEU A 50 0.41 6.08 -3.63
N LEU A 51 0.23 4.76 -3.71
CA LEU A 51 1.12 3.80 -3.06
C LEU A 51 2.54 3.89 -3.64
N LEU A 52 2.67 4.04 -4.95
CA LEU A 52 3.95 4.26 -5.62
C LEU A 52 4.60 5.57 -5.16
N SER A 53 3.87 6.68 -5.18
CA SER A 53 4.36 8.00 -4.76
C SER A 53 4.85 8.00 -3.31
N ALA A 54 4.06 7.42 -2.40
CA ALA A 54 4.43 7.29 -1.00
C ALA A 54 5.67 6.40 -0.83
N SER A 55 5.70 5.23 -1.47
CA SER A 55 6.83 4.31 -1.35
C SER A 55 8.15 4.91 -1.84
N GLN A 56 8.13 5.69 -2.93
CA GLN A 56 9.32 6.34 -3.47
C GLN A 56 9.80 7.45 -2.53
N SER A 57 8.88 8.27 -2.04
CA SER A 57 9.19 9.39 -1.14
C SER A 57 9.78 8.90 0.19
N TRP A 58 9.21 7.84 0.77
CA TRP A 58 9.60 7.37 2.11
C TRP A 58 10.80 6.43 2.09
N ARG A 59 11.05 5.76 0.97
CA ARG A 59 12.27 4.95 0.78
C ARG A 59 13.54 5.78 0.98
N ALA A 60 13.54 7.03 0.52
CA ALA A 60 14.67 7.94 0.74
C ALA A 60 14.89 8.27 2.23
N ALA A 61 13.84 8.22 3.04
CA ALA A 61 13.86 8.48 4.48
C ALA A 61 14.08 7.21 5.33
N GLY A 62 14.22 6.03 4.71
CA GLY A 62 14.34 4.76 5.43
C GLY A 62 13.05 4.32 6.14
N LEU A 63 11.90 4.85 5.72
CA LEU A 63 10.59 4.56 6.26
C LEU A 63 9.83 3.65 5.28
N PRO A 64 9.86 2.32 5.45
CA PRO A 64 9.25 1.42 4.48
C PRO A 64 7.72 1.54 4.48
N LEU A 65 7.16 1.55 3.27
CA LEU A 65 5.77 1.19 3.00
C LEU A 65 5.76 -0.25 2.49
N VAL A 66 4.98 -1.11 3.14
CA VAL A 66 4.83 -2.52 2.77
C VAL A 66 3.35 -2.89 2.58
N LEU A 67 3.08 -3.70 1.57
CA LEU A 67 1.78 -4.27 1.25
C LEU A 67 1.76 -5.70 1.80
N VAL A 68 0.82 -6.01 2.68
CA VAL A 68 0.74 -7.31 3.36
C VAL A 68 -0.55 -8.03 3.01
N ARG A 69 -0.58 -9.36 3.12
CA ARG A 69 -1.80 -10.19 2.92
C ARG A 69 -2.50 -9.99 1.57
N ALA A 70 -1.76 -9.58 0.55
CA ALA A 70 -2.23 -9.58 -0.83
C ALA A 70 -2.24 -11.02 -1.37
N ASP A 71 -3.30 -11.42 -2.07
CA ASP A 71 -3.29 -12.71 -2.77
C ASP A 71 -2.34 -12.69 -3.98
N LYS A 72 -1.89 -13.87 -4.42
CA LYS A 72 -0.94 -14.02 -5.53
C LYS A 72 -1.43 -13.37 -6.83
N THR A 73 -2.72 -13.48 -7.13
CA THR A 73 -3.30 -12.92 -8.36
C THR A 73 -3.26 -11.39 -8.32
N LEU A 74 -3.54 -10.80 -7.16
CA LEU A 74 -3.42 -9.36 -6.95
C LEU A 74 -1.96 -8.91 -7.09
N ILE A 75 -1.02 -9.62 -6.46
CA ILE A 75 0.43 -9.29 -6.55
C ILE A 75 0.88 -9.31 -8.02
N GLU A 76 0.57 -10.37 -8.76
CA GLU A 76 0.95 -10.50 -10.18
C GLU A 76 0.37 -9.36 -11.02
N ARG A 77 -0.90 -9.01 -10.80
CA ARG A 77 -1.54 -7.88 -11.50
C ARG A 77 -0.88 -6.55 -11.16
N LEU A 78 -0.65 -6.27 -9.87
CA LEU A 78 -0.02 -5.02 -9.44
C LEU A 78 1.41 -4.88 -9.97
N CYS A 79 2.18 -5.98 -9.97
CA CYS A 79 3.50 -6.04 -10.59
C CYS A 79 3.44 -5.76 -12.10
N ALA A 80 2.43 -6.28 -12.82
CA ALA A 80 2.21 -5.97 -14.22
C ALA A 80 1.89 -4.48 -14.47
N PHE A 81 1.33 -3.78 -13.47
CA PHE A 81 1.11 -2.33 -13.49
C PHE A 81 2.32 -1.51 -12.99
N GLY A 82 3.47 -2.16 -12.75
CA GLY A 82 4.71 -1.49 -12.37
C GLY A 82 4.92 -1.31 -10.87
N MET A 83 4.11 -1.93 -10.00
CA MET A 83 4.47 -2.03 -8.59
C MET A 83 5.70 -2.91 -8.40
N PRO A 84 6.74 -2.44 -7.69
CA PRO A 84 7.92 -3.25 -7.47
C PRO A 84 7.64 -4.35 -6.44
N ALA A 85 8.09 -5.57 -6.74
CA ALA A 85 7.79 -6.77 -5.96
C ALA A 85 8.27 -6.68 -4.50
N ASN A 86 9.28 -5.87 -4.21
CA ASN A 86 9.80 -5.67 -2.86
C ASN A 86 8.88 -4.84 -1.94
N LEU A 87 7.76 -4.31 -2.45
CA LEU A 87 6.72 -3.72 -1.60
C LEU A 87 5.87 -4.78 -0.93
N PHE A 88 5.80 -6.00 -1.47
CA PHE A 88 4.97 -7.06 -0.90
C PHE A 88 5.76 -7.83 0.16
N SER A 89 5.15 -8.01 1.32
CA SER A 89 5.66 -8.92 2.35
C SER A 89 4.70 -10.10 2.47
N GLU A 90 5.25 -11.31 2.54
CA GLU A 90 4.53 -12.44 3.12
C GLU A 90 4.23 -12.04 4.57
N GLY A 91 2.95 -11.89 4.91
CA GLY A 91 2.55 -11.58 6.27
C GLY A 91 3.05 -12.71 7.18
N ASN A 92 3.69 -12.35 8.29
CA ASN A 92 4.05 -13.32 9.33
C ASN A 92 2.80 -13.84 10.03
#